data_AF-A0A3D6DNA1-F1
#
_entry.id   AF-A0A3D6DNA1-F1
#
_cell.length_a   1.000
_cell.length_b   1.000
_cell.length_c   1.000
_cell.angle_alpha   90.00
_cell.angle_beta   90.00
_cell.angle_gamma   90.00
#
_symmetry.space_group_name_H-M   'P 1'
#
loop_
_entity.id
_entity.type
_entity.pdbx_description
1 polymer ?
#
loop_
_entity_poly.entity_id
_entity_poly.type
_entity_poly.pdbx_seq_one_letter_code
_entity_poly.pdbx_strand_id
1 'polypeptide(L)'
;MNVLITPLGTADVDSVAALARRIWQQTYLGIISQAQIDFMLEQRYHRQRLLDELTMPDIWWDQIHVDGQLAGFSSCLRIADGKEMKLD
;
A
#
# COMPACT_ATOMS: atom_id res chain seq x y z
N MET A 1 7.34 0.57 -23.14
CA MET A 1 6.79 0.80 -21.79
C MET A 1 5.52 -0.02 -21.67
N ASN A 2 5.63 -1.18 -21.04
CA ASN A 2 4.51 -2.03 -20.70
C ASN A 2 4.04 -1.67 -19.28
N VAL A 3 2.75 -1.39 -19.11
CA VAL A 3 2.18 -1.01 -17.81
C VAL A 3 1.05 -1.97 -17.49
N LEU A 4 1.13 -2.60 -16.32
CA LEU A 4 0.14 -3.58 -15.86
C LEU A 4 -0.30 -3.24 -14.44
N ILE A 5 -1.62 -3.13 -14.25
CA ILE A 5 -2.24 -2.99 -12.93
C ILE A 5 -2.96 -4.30 -12.63
N THR A 6 -2.71 -4.85 -11.44
CA THR A 6 -3.31 -6.09 -10.96
C THR A 6 -3.69 -5.96 -9.50
N PRO A 7 -4.72 -6.71 -9.02
CA PRO A 7 -4.96 -6.86 -7.60
C PRO A 7 -3.71 -7.36 -6.88
N LEU A 8 -3.51 -6.89 -5.65
CA LEU A 8 -2.42 -7.33 -4.79
C LEU A 8 -2.68 -8.74 -4.28
N GLY A 9 -1.74 -9.66 -4.49
CA GLY A 9 -1.78 -11.00 -3.92
C GLY A 9 -1.08 -11.09 -2.56
N THR A 10 -1.33 -12.17 -1.82
CA THR A 10 -0.64 -12.45 -0.55
C THR A 10 0.88 -12.61 -0.70
N ALA A 11 1.34 -13.07 -1.87
CA ALA A 11 2.75 -13.19 -2.20
C ALA A 11 3.45 -11.84 -2.41
N ASP A 12 2.69 -10.77 -2.68
CA ASP A 12 3.21 -9.46 -3.03
C ASP A 12 3.35 -8.52 -1.81
N VAL A 13 2.77 -8.92 -0.67
CA VAL A 13 2.67 -8.11 0.56
C VAL A 13 4.03 -7.58 1.03
N ASP A 14 5.07 -8.42 1.04
CA ASP A 14 6.41 -7.98 1.45
C ASP A 14 7.01 -6.96 0.47
N SER A 15 6.76 -7.14 -0.83
CA SER A 15 7.28 -6.26 -1.87
C SER A 15 6.61 -4.88 -1.79
N VAL A 16 5.30 -4.84 -1.53
CA VAL A 16 4.57 -3.59 -1.28
C VAL A 16 5.02 -2.92 0.01
N ALA A 17 5.17 -3.65 1.11
CA ALA A 17 5.65 -3.07 2.37
C ALA A 17 7.06 -2.46 2.23
N ALA A 18 7.95 -3.14 1.50
CA ALA A 18 9.29 -2.62 1.20
C ALA A 18 9.23 -1.37 0.30
N LEU A 19 8.37 -1.35 -0.71
CA LEU A 19 8.17 -0.18 -1.57
C LEU A 19 7.57 1.00 -0.78
N ALA A 20 6.58 0.75 0.08
CA ALA A 20 5.98 1.75 0.95
C ALA A 20 7.04 2.42 1.82
N ARG A 21 7.95 1.63 2.42
CA ARG A 21 9.08 2.18 3.19
C ARG A 21 9.94 3.11 2.35
N ARG A 22 10.29 2.75 1.11
CA ARG A 22 11.09 3.59 0.22
C ARG A 22 10.37 4.90 -0.13
N ILE A 23 9.09 4.83 -0.47
CA ILE A 23 8.25 6.00 -0.77
C ILE A 23 8.20 6.92 0.46
N TRP A 24 7.89 6.38 1.63
CA TRP A 24 7.77 7.17 2.85
C TRP A 24 9.07 7.85 3.26
N GLN A 25 10.21 7.17 3.11
CA GLN A 25 11.53 7.75 3.35
C GLN A 25 11.80 8.93 2.43
N GLN A 26 11.42 8.85 1.17
CA GLN A 26 11.61 9.95 0.23
C GLN A 26 10.63 11.11 0.48
N THR A 27 9.39 10.81 0.83
CA THR A 27 8.31 11.80 0.94
C THR A 27 8.29 12.53 2.28
N TYR A 28 8.59 11.84 3.38
CA TYR A 28 8.31 12.32 4.74
C TYR A 28 9.55 12.61 5.59
N LEU A 29 10.76 12.24 5.16
CA LEU A 29 11.98 12.45 5.95
C LEU A 29 12.27 13.93 6.27
N GLY A 30 11.79 14.86 5.42
CA GLY A 30 11.87 16.30 5.68
C GLY A 30 10.73 16.88 6.53
N ILE A 31 9.74 16.07 6.90
CA ILE A 31 8.49 16.51 7.55
C ILE A 31 8.37 15.90 8.97
N ILE A 32 8.73 14.63 9.12
CA ILE A 32 8.66 13.88 10.38
C ILE A 32 9.95 13.09 10.63
N SER A 33 10.20 12.76 11.90
CA SER A 33 11.39 12.00 12.30
C SER A 33 11.36 10.56 11.79
N GLN A 34 12.54 9.93 11.72
CA GLN A 34 12.69 8.51 11.39
C GLN A 34 11.81 7.61 12.27
N ALA A 35 11.78 7.86 13.58
CA ALA A 35 10.96 7.09 14.52
C ALA A 35 9.45 7.22 14.23
N GLN A 36 9.00 8.40 13.79
CA GLN A 36 7.61 8.60 13.38
C GLN A 36 7.31 7.89 12.05
N ILE A 37 8.24 7.89 11.09
CA ILE A 37 8.09 7.11 9.85
C ILE A 37 7.97 5.62 10.17
N ASP A 38 8.85 5.08 11.01
CA ASP A 38 8.82 3.67 11.41
C ASP A 38 7.52 3.31 12.11
N PHE A 39 7.04 4.16 13.04
CA PHE A 39 5.76 3.97 13.70
C PHE A 39 4.58 3.95 12.72
N MET A 40 4.56 4.86 11.76
CA MET A 40 3.48 4.94 10.76
C MET A 40 3.50 3.75 9.80
N LEU A 41 4.69 3.33 9.36
CA LEU A 41 4.86 2.18 8.48
C LEU A 41 4.44 0.88 9.19
N GLU A 42 4.81 0.72 10.46
CA GLU A 42 4.38 -0.42 11.28
C GLU A 42 2.86 -0.45 11.45
N GLN A 43 2.23 0.71 11.62
CA GLN A 43 0.78 0.75 11.74
C GLN A 43 0.08 0.39 10.41
N ARG A 44 0.57 0.86 9.26
CA ARG A 44 -0.17 0.84 7.97
C ARG A 44 0.23 -0.28 7.02
N TYR A 45 1.51 -0.68 7.02
CA TYR A 45 2.07 -1.61 6.05
C TYR A 45 2.68 -2.84 6.71
N HIS A 46 2.37 -3.10 7.99
CA HIS A 46 2.75 -4.35 8.63
C HIS A 46 2.12 -5.54 7.91
N ARG A 47 2.91 -6.58 7.68
CA ARG A 47 2.54 -7.76 6.88
C ARG A 47 1.20 -8.35 7.29
N GLN A 48 0.99 -8.59 8.59
CA GLN A 48 -0.24 -9.20 9.07
C GLN A 48 -1.46 -8.34 8.76
N ARG A 49 -1.33 -7.02 8.89
CA ARG A 49 -2.42 -6.09 8.61
C ARG A 49 -2.80 -6.12 7.13
N LEU A 50 -1.81 -6.07 6.24
CA LEU A 50 -2.06 -6.15 4.79
C LEU A 50 -2.74 -7.49 4.43
N LEU A 51 -2.29 -8.60 5.01
CA LEU A 51 -2.92 -9.91 4.82
C LEU A 51 -4.38 -9.93 5.31
N ASP A 52 -4.66 -9.33 6.47
CA ASP A 52 -6.02 -9.24 7.00
C ASP A 52 -6.89 -8.36 6.09
N GLU A 53 -6.39 -7.21 5.65
CA GLU A 53 -7.10 -6.27 4.75
C GLU A 53 -7.43 -6.91 3.39
N LEU A 54 -6.57 -7.77 2.84
CA LEU A 54 -6.85 -8.52 1.60
C LEU A 54 -8.04 -9.48 1.73
N THR A 55 -8.49 -9.80 2.95
CA THR A 55 -9.69 -10.61 3.20
C THR A 55 -10.95 -9.78 3.43
N MET A 56 -10.82 -8.46 3.58
CA MET A 56 -11.94 -7.58 3.90
C MET A 56 -12.68 -7.18 2.62
N PRO A 57 -14.02 -7.32 2.56
CA PRO A 57 -14.78 -7.05 1.34
C PRO A 57 -14.83 -5.56 0.95
N ASP A 58 -14.61 -4.68 1.92
CA ASP A 58 -14.66 -3.23 1.74
C ASP A 58 -13.28 -2.60 1.47
N ILE A 59 -12.22 -3.41 1.45
CA ILE A 59 -10.85 -2.96 1.15
C ILE A 59 -10.33 -3.71 -0.05
N TRP A 60 -9.70 -3.00 -0.98
CA TRP A 60 -8.94 -3.63 -2.05
C TRP A 60 -7.62 -2.93 -2.25
N TRP A 61 -6.64 -3.72 -2.67
CA TRP A 61 -5.30 -3.28 -2.94
C TRP A 61 -4.96 -3.60 -4.38
N ASP A 62 -4.42 -2.62 -5.08
CA ASP A 62 -3.90 -2.77 -6.43
C ASP A 62 -2.41 -2.46 -6.45
N GLN A 63 -1.69 -3.11 -7.35
CA GLN A 63 -0.28 -2.87 -7.61
C GLN A 63 -0.05 -2.59 -9.10
N ILE A 64 0.91 -1.71 -9.39
CA ILE A 64 1.31 -1.37 -10.75
C ILE A 64 2.73 -1.85 -11.03
N HIS A 65 2.90 -2.53 -12.15
CA HIS A 65 4.18 -2.91 -12.70
C HIS A 65 4.48 -2.12 -13.98
N VAL A 66 5.68 -1.58 -14.09
CA VAL A 66 6.20 -0.93 -15.31
C VAL A 66 7.39 -1.75 -15.79
N ASP A 67 7.29 -2.26 -17.03
CA ASP A 67 8.30 -3.14 -17.63
C ASP A 67 8.70 -4.32 -16.71
N GLY A 68 7.70 -4.88 -15.99
CA GLY A 68 7.86 -6.01 -15.07
C GLY A 68 8.35 -5.66 -13.67
N GLN A 69 8.60 -4.39 -13.36
CA GLN A 69 9.05 -3.95 -12.04
C GLN A 69 7.92 -3.28 -11.27
N LEU A 70 7.76 -3.65 -9.99
CA LEU A 70 6.80 -3.01 -9.09
C LEU A 70 7.13 -1.51 -8.98
N ALA A 71 6.21 -0.69 -9.45
CA ALA A 71 6.38 0.76 -9.56
C ALA A 71 5.49 1.53 -8.55
N GLY A 72 4.46 0.90 -8.01
CA GLY A 72 3.53 1.53 -7.09
C GLY A 72 2.43 0.58 -6.62
N PHE A 73 1.58 1.10 -5.74
CA PHE A 73 0.40 0.43 -5.23
C PHE A 73 -0.64 1.47 -4.82
N SER A 74 -1.86 1.04 -4.59
CA SER A 74 -2.92 1.85 -3.99
C SER A 74 -3.81 0.98 -3.10
N SER A 75 -4.34 1.59 -2.04
CA SER A 75 -5.39 0.98 -1.21
C SER A 75 -6.69 1.75 -1.41
N CYS A 76 -7.78 1.03 -1.62
CA CYS A 76 -9.10 1.61 -1.69
C CYS A 76 -9.94 1.06 -0.55
N LEU A 77 -10.62 1.95 0.15
CA LEU A 77 -11.55 1.63 1.23
C LEU A 77 -12.93 2.17 0.89
N ARG A 78 -13.92 1.29 0.88
CA ARG A 78 -15.32 1.64 0.76
C ARG A 78 -15.84 2.16 2.09
N ILE A 79 -16.47 3.33 2.07
CA ILE A 79 -17.01 4.00 3.25
C ILE A 79 -18.46 4.46 2.99
N ALA A 80 -19.11 5.02 4.03
CA ALA A 80 -20.46 5.57 3.97
C ALA A 80 -21.51 4.59 3.37
N ASP A 81 -21.53 3.37 3.89
CA ASP A 81 -22.41 2.27 3.41
C ASP A 81 -22.30 2.03 1.89
N GLY A 82 -21.10 2.19 1.34
CA GLY A 82 -20.82 1.95 -0.08
C GLY A 82 -21.09 3.10 -1.01
N LYS A 83 -21.39 4.29 -0.49
CA LYS A 83 -21.63 5.50 -1.30
C LYS A 83 -20.35 6.28 -1.62
N GLU A 84 -19.29 6.04 -0.86
CA GLU A 84 -18.03 6.75 -1.00
C GLU A 84 -16.84 5.80 -1.02
N MET A 85 -15.77 6.24 -1.66
CA MET A 85 -14.53 5.52 -1.81
C MET A 85 -13.36 6.41 -1.39
N LYS A 86 -12.59 5.94 -0.43
CA LYS A 86 -11.30 6.52 -0.08
C LYS A 86 -10.20 5.79 -0.87
N LEU A 87 -9.28 6.56 -1.43
CA LEU A 87 -8.07 6.07 -2.09
C LEU A 87 -6.86 6.58 -1.30
N ASP A 88 -6.02 5.66 -0.85
CA ASP A 88 -4.74 5.90 -0.16
C ASP A 88 -3.55 5.44 -1.03
#